data_AF-A0A0S3PTI7-F1
#
_entry.id   AF-A0A0S3PTI7-F1
#
_cell.length_a   1.000
_cell.length_b   1.000
_cell.length_c   1.000
_cell.angle_alpha   90.00
_cell.angle_beta   90.00
_cell.angle_gamma   90.00
#
_symmetry.space_group_name_H-M   'P 1'
#
loop_
_entity.id
_entity.type
_entity.pdbx_description
1 polymer ?
#
loop_
_entity_poly.entity_id
_entity_poly.type
_entity_poly.pdbx_seq_one_letter_code
_entity_poly.pdbx_strand_id
1 'polypeptide(L)'
;MRVLSAMLLSLTAIFAATCAMAATRLTPTEIQTSFFDGKAFTATTPSKIEFKLTFTPDGKVTRDPVGKSGTRGEGTWKLSKDGFCTIWKNAKQSCFTLVVAGANKWTVMRGPANVATWSR
;
A
#
# COMPACT_ATOMS: atom_id res chain seq x y z
N MET A 1 -65.85 -11.90 -26.68
CA MET A 1 -65.46 -13.26 -26.23
C MET A 1 -64.10 -13.58 -26.84
N ARG A 2 -63.17 -14.12 -26.03
CA ARG A 2 -61.72 -14.40 -26.26
C ARG A 2 -60.81 -13.18 -26.00
N VAL A 3 -60.39 -12.89 -24.75
CA VAL A 3 -59.47 -13.60 -23.83
C VAL A 3 -57.99 -13.42 -24.19
N LEU A 4 -57.33 -12.59 -23.37
CA LEU A 4 -55.96 -12.62 -22.84
C LEU A 4 -54.79 -13.08 -23.74
N SER A 5 -53.75 -12.24 -23.81
CA SER A 5 -52.40 -12.61 -23.35
C SER A 5 -51.51 -11.37 -23.22
N ALA A 6 -51.47 -10.80 -22.01
CA ALA A 6 -50.44 -9.88 -21.59
C ALA A 6 -49.17 -10.69 -21.28
N MET A 7 -48.22 -10.71 -22.21
CA MET A 7 -46.92 -11.33 -21.97
C MET A 7 -46.00 -10.30 -21.31
N LEU A 8 -46.08 -10.23 -19.98
CA LEU A 8 -45.13 -9.53 -19.13
C LEU A 8 -43.74 -10.19 -19.29
N LEU A 9 -42.87 -9.57 -20.08
CA LEU A 9 -41.44 -9.85 -20.08
C LEU A 9 -40.81 -9.17 -18.85
N SER A 10 -40.82 -9.88 -17.73
CA SER A 10 -40.14 -9.52 -16.49
C SER A 10 -38.62 -9.54 -16.71
N LEU A 11 -38.04 -8.40 -17.10
CA LEU A 11 -36.59 -8.23 -17.17
C LEU A 11 -36.05 -7.99 -15.75
N THR A 12 -35.81 -9.07 -15.00
CA THR A 12 -35.05 -9.02 -13.74
C THR A 12 -33.61 -8.60 -14.04
N ALA A 13 -33.34 -7.30 -13.98
CA ALA A 13 -31.99 -6.77 -13.95
C ALA A 13 -31.36 -7.14 -12.60
N ILE A 14 -30.56 -8.22 -12.60
CA ILE A 14 -29.68 -8.54 -11.48
C ILE A 14 -28.61 -7.44 -11.47
N PHE A 15 -28.86 -6.40 -10.68
CA PHE A 15 -27.84 -5.43 -10.31
C PHE A 15 -26.82 -6.18 -9.44
N ALA A 16 -25.80 -6.75 -10.08
CA ALA A 16 -24.61 -7.21 -9.38
C ALA A 16 -23.97 -5.96 -8.76
N ALA A 17 -24.26 -5.73 -7.48
CA ALA A 17 -23.57 -4.74 -6.67
C ALA A 17 -22.10 -5.18 -6.60
N THR A 18 -21.30 -4.71 -7.55
CA THR A 18 -19.84 -4.74 -7.42
C THR A 18 -19.52 -3.87 -6.23
N CYS A 19 -19.34 -4.48 -5.05
CA CYS A 19 -18.63 -3.86 -3.95
C CYS A 19 -17.23 -3.52 -4.48
N ALA A 20 -17.09 -2.30 -5.02
CA ALA A 20 -15.80 -1.69 -5.16
C ALA A 20 -15.25 -1.58 -3.74
N MET A 21 -14.40 -2.54 -3.35
CA MET A 21 -13.68 -2.45 -2.09
C MET A 21 -12.84 -1.19 -2.17
N ALA A 22 -13.30 -0.13 -1.51
CA ALA A 22 -12.53 1.09 -1.37
C ALA A 22 -11.17 0.70 -0.79
N ALA A 23 -10.11 0.97 -1.53
CA ALA A 23 -8.76 0.59 -1.14
C ALA A 23 -8.44 1.22 0.23
N THR A 24 -8.38 0.39 1.27
CA THR A 24 -8.32 0.87 2.64
C THR A 24 -6.94 1.45 2.92
N ARG A 25 -6.89 2.75 3.23
CA ARG A 25 -5.65 3.42 3.66
C ARG A 25 -5.41 3.14 5.13
N LEU A 26 -4.16 2.79 5.47
CA LEU A 26 -3.74 2.67 6.87
C LEU A 26 -3.54 4.05 7.50
N THR A 27 -3.97 4.19 8.74
CA THR A 27 -3.68 5.35 9.59
C THR A 27 -2.20 5.39 9.99
N PRO A 28 -1.65 6.56 10.39
CA PRO A 28 -0.27 6.66 10.88
C PRO A 28 0.06 5.69 12.03
N THR A 29 -0.88 5.48 12.97
CA THR A 29 -0.69 4.55 14.10
C THR A 29 -0.64 3.09 13.66
N GLU A 30 -1.51 2.67 12.72
CA GLU A 30 -1.46 1.32 12.14
C GLU A 30 -0.15 1.08 11.40
N ILE A 31 0.35 2.08 10.67
CA ILE A 31 1.65 2.01 9.97
C ILE A 31 2.78 1.79 10.98
N GLN A 32 2.84 2.62 12.03
CA GLN A 32 3.91 2.54 13.03
C GLN A 32 3.91 1.18 13.74
N THR A 33 2.74 0.73 14.19
CA THR A 33 2.59 -0.54 14.93
C THR A 33 2.88 -1.76 14.06
N SER A 34 2.57 -1.70 12.76
CA SER A 34 2.74 -2.83 11.85
C SER A 34 4.15 -2.94 11.25
N PHE A 35 4.82 -1.80 11.00
CA PHE A 35 6.07 -1.77 10.22
C PHE A 35 7.26 -1.15 10.94
N PHE A 36 7.06 -0.26 11.90
CA PHE A 36 8.13 0.54 12.51
C PHE A 36 8.54 -0.05 13.87
N ASP A 37 8.61 -1.38 13.90
CA ASP A 37 8.85 -2.26 15.06
C ASP A 37 10.29 -2.78 15.11
N GLY A 38 11.17 -2.33 14.20
CA GLY A 38 12.54 -2.81 14.06
C GLY A 38 12.66 -4.15 13.35
N LYS A 39 11.56 -4.76 12.88
CA LYS A 39 11.61 -6.01 12.12
C LYS A 39 11.72 -5.71 10.63
N ALA A 40 12.60 -6.43 9.96
CA ALA A 40 12.77 -6.32 8.53
C ALA A 40 11.56 -6.88 7.77
N PHE A 41 11.17 -6.22 6.69
CA PHE A 41 10.14 -6.70 5.76
C PHE A 41 10.56 -6.40 4.32
N THR A 42 9.85 -6.96 3.34
CA THR A 42 10.22 -6.81 1.93
C THR A 42 9.52 -5.61 1.30
N ALA A 43 10.25 -4.80 0.55
CA ALA A 43 9.72 -3.78 -0.33
C ALA A 43 10.17 -4.02 -1.77
N THR A 44 9.23 -4.06 -2.70
CA THR A 44 9.47 -4.28 -4.13
C THR A 44 9.11 -3.02 -4.90
N THR A 45 10.05 -2.46 -5.67
CA THR A 45 9.80 -1.30 -6.53
C THR A 45 9.01 -1.70 -7.79
N PRO A 46 8.40 -0.74 -8.52
CA PRO A 46 7.74 -1.02 -9.80
C PRO A 46 8.65 -1.74 -10.81
N SER A 47 9.95 -1.41 -10.81
CA SER A 47 11.00 -2.05 -11.62
C SER A 47 11.46 -3.41 -11.06
N LYS A 48 10.73 -4.01 -10.12
CA LYS A 48 11.01 -5.32 -9.51
C LYS A 48 12.34 -5.42 -8.74
N ILE A 49 12.88 -4.29 -8.29
CA ILE A 49 14.03 -4.29 -7.36
C ILE A 49 13.49 -4.50 -5.95
N GLU A 50 14.04 -5.47 -5.24
CA GLU A 50 13.61 -5.82 -3.89
C GLU A 50 14.60 -5.33 -2.84
N PHE A 51 14.07 -4.90 -1.70
CA PHE A 51 14.83 -4.49 -0.54
C PHE A 51 14.27 -5.14 0.72
N LYS A 52 15.16 -5.48 1.66
CA LYS A 52 14.79 -5.61 3.08
C LYS A 52 14.79 -4.21 3.69
N LEU A 53 13.63 -3.74 4.13
CA LEU A 53 13.48 -2.49 4.86
C LEU A 53 13.34 -2.78 6.34
N THR A 54 14.03 -1.99 7.15
CA THR A 54 13.87 -1.99 8.61
C THR A 54 13.61 -0.57 9.07
N PHE A 55 12.47 -0.35 9.71
CA PHE A 55 12.15 0.91 10.37
C PHE A 55 12.17 0.65 11.86
N THR A 56 13.06 1.32 12.58
CA THR A 56 13.22 1.16 14.03
C THR A 56 12.40 2.20 14.79
N PRO A 57 11.89 1.89 16.00
CA PRO A 57 11.07 2.83 16.78
C PRO A 57 11.73 4.18 17.11
N ASP A 58 13.07 4.23 17.10
CA ASP A 58 13.87 5.44 17.33
C ASP A 58 13.94 6.39 16.12
N GLY A 59 13.15 6.14 15.07
CA GLY A 59 13.05 7.02 13.92
C GLY A 59 14.11 6.78 12.84
N LYS A 60 14.82 5.64 12.86
CA LYS A 60 15.78 5.28 11.80
C LYS A 60 15.19 4.29 10.81
N VAL A 61 15.66 4.38 9.56
CA VAL A 61 15.29 3.45 8.49
C VAL A 61 16.52 2.99 7.73
N THR A 62 16.58 1.69 7.44
CA THR A 62 17.58 1.12 6.53
C THR A 62 16.91 0.39 5.37
N ARG A 63 17.64 0.29 4.26
CA ARG A 63 17.31 -0.60 3.16
C ARG A 63 18.53 -1.40 2.72
N ASP A 64 18.34 -2.69 2.53
CA ASP A 64 19.34 -3.60 2.00
C ASP A 64 18.80 -4.26 0.73
N PRO A 65 19.49 -4.15 -0.42
CA PRO A 65 19.05 -4.81 -1.64
C PRO A 65 18.98 -6.33 -1.47
N VAL A 66 17.95 -6.93 -2.05
CA VAL A 66 17.88 -8.38 -2.23
C VAL A 66 18.45 -8.68 -3.63
N GLY A 67 19.58 -9.37 -3.68
CA GLY A 67 20.29 -9.68 -4.93
C GLY A 67 21.32 -8.62 -5.33
N LYS A 68 21.55 -8.46 -6.65
CA LYS A 68 22.64 -7.63 -7.20
C LYS A 68 22.23 -6.22 -7.63
N SER A 69 20.94 -5.91 -7.61
CA SER A 69 20.40 -4.63 -8.09
C SER A 69 19.89 -3.78 -6.94
N GLY A 70 20.09 -2.46 -7.03
CA GLY A 70 19.70 -1.52 -5.98
C GLY A 70 20.88 -1.11 -5.09
N THR A 71 20.65 -0.09 -4.27
CA THR A 71 21.69 0.49 -3.40
C THR A 71 21.23 0.45 -1.95
N ARG A 72 22.11 -0.04 -1.07
CA ARG A 72 21.95 0.08 0.38
C ARG A 72 21.72 1.55 0.75
N GLY A 73 20.85 1.78 1.73
CA GLY A 73 20.54 3.12 2.18
C GLY A 73 20.25 3.17 3.66
N GLU A 74 20.56 4.31 4.26
CA GLU A 74 20.23 4.67 5.64
C GLU A 74 19.53 6.03 5.64
N GLY A 75 18.65 6.24 6.61
CA GLY A 75 17.89 7.46 6.73
C GLY A 75 17.11 7.54 8.03
N THR A 76 16.23 8.52 8.11
CA THR A 76 15.29 8.70 9.21
C THR A 76 13.85 8.67 8.72
N TRP A 77 12.92 8.37 9.63
CA TRP A 77 11.50 8.44 9.38
C TRP A 77 10.77 9.19 10.50
N LYS A 78 9.59 9.71 10.16
CA LYS A 78 8.61 10.24 11.12
C LYS A 78 7.20 10.00 10.61
N LEU A 79 6.23 9.96 11.51
CA LEU A 79 4.82 10.00 11.11
C LEU A 79 4.47 11.36 10.49
N SER A 80 3.50 11.33 9.60
CA SER A 80 2.85 12.50 9.04
C SER A 80 1.35 12.44 9.33
N LYS A 81 0.59 13.46 8.93
CA LYS A 81 -0.86 13.51 9.15
C LYS A 81 -1.58 12.27 8.58
N ASP A 82 -1.18 11.81 7.40
CA ASP A 82 -1.89 10.76 6.64
C ASP A 82 -1.04 9.49 6.44
N GLY A 83 0.19 9.47 6.95
CA GLY A 83 1.10 8.33 6.78
C GLY A 83 2.46 8.57 7.43
N PHE A 84 3.53 8.52 6.64
CA PHE A 84 4.90 8.69 7.13
C PHE A 84 5.77 9.44 6.12
N CYS A 85 6.88 10.01 6.59
CA CYS A 85 7.90 10.60 5.74
C CYS A 85 9.26 9.97 6.04
N THR A 86 10.10 9.85 5.02
CA THR A 86 11.50 9.42 5.15
C THR A 86 12.44 10.47 4.62
N ILE A 87 13.63 10.56 5.21
CA ILE A 87 14.77 11.32 4.69
C ILE A 87 15.92 10.33 4.58
N TRP A 88 16.27 9.94 3.34
CA TRP A 88 17.46 9.14 3.08
C TRP A 88 18.70 10.04 3.06
N LYS A 89 19.87 9.49 3.38
CA LYS A 89 21.14 10.20 3.29
C LYS A 89 21.29 10.85 1.90
N ASN A 90 21.64 12.14 1.88
CA ASN A 90 21.79 12.95 0.66
C ASN A 90 20.51 13.10 -0.20
N ALA A 91 19.33 12.85 0.37
CA ALA A 91 18.05 13.00 -0.33
C ALA A 91 17.11 13.98 0.38
N LYS A 92 16.18 14.56 -0.39
CA LYS A 92 15.08 15.35 0.17
C LYS A 92 14.04 14.45 0.83
N GLN A 93 13.32 15.01 1.81
CA GLN A 93 12.20 14.32 2.44
C GLN A 93 11.17 13.88 1.39
N SER A 94 10.67 12.66 1.54
CA SER A 94 9.53 12.13 0.78
C SER A 94 8.49 11.58 1.73
N CYS A 95 7.22 11.85 1.47
CA CYS A 95 6.10 11.42 2.31
C CYS A 95 5.20 10.45 1.54
N PHE A 96 4.70 9.46 2.27
CA PHE A 96 4.01 8.31 1.72
C PHE A 96 2.80 7.94 2.55
N THR A 97 1.88 7.22 1.91
CA THR A 97 0.75 6.55 2.56
C THR A 97 0.72 5.09 2.17
N LEU A 98 0.13 4.23 3.01
CA LEU A 98 -0.02 2.80 2.75
C LEU A 98 -1.48 2.48 2.47
N VAL A 99 -1.70 1.67 1.44
CA VAL A 99 -3.02 1.18 1.05
C VAL A 99 -2.99 -0.34 1.07
N VAL A 100 -3.99 -0.97 1.69
CA VAL A 100 -4.13 -2.43 1.70
C VAL A 100 -4.33 -2.92 0.27
N ALA A 101 -3.48 -3.86 -0.15
CA ALA A 101 -3.48 -4.44 -1.49
C ALA A 101 -3.76 -5.96 -1.50
N GLY A 102 -3.87 -6.57 -0.32
CA GLY A 102 -4.15 -7.99 -0.12
C GLY A 102 -3.66 -8.47 1.24
N ALA A 103 -3.82 -9.76 1.51
CA ALA A 103 -3.26 -10.38 2.72
C ALA A 103 -1.74 -10.17 2.77
N ASN A 104 -1.26 -9.58 3.87
CA ASN A 104 0.14 -9.24 4.10
C ASN A 104 0.81 -8.44 2.96
N LYS A 105 0.02 -7.64 2.22
CA LYS A 105 0.49 -6.83 1.10
C LYS A 105 -0.10 -5.43 1.13
N TRP A 106 0.76 -4.44 0.91
CA TRP A 106 0.38 -3.03 0.92
C TRP A 106 1.05 -2.29 -0.23
N THR A 107 0.34 -1.34 -0.82
CA THR A 107 0.90 -0.41 -1.80
C THR A 107 1.38 0.85 -1.10
N VAL A 108 2.61 1.26 -1.39
CA VAL A 108 3.20 2.53 -0.95
C VAL A 108 2.90 3.58 -1.99
N MET A 109 2.19 4.62 -1.57
CA MET A 109 1.74 5.70 -2.44
C MET A 109 2.48 6.99 -2.13
N ARG A 110 2.99 7.67 -3.18
CA ARG A 110 3.48 9.06 -3.12
C ARG A 110 2.53 9.92 -3.95
N GLY A 111 1.57 10.56 -3.29
CA GLY A 111 0.42 11.16 -3.99
C GLY A 111 -0.35 10.07 -4.75
N PRO A 112 -0.64 10.24 -6.05
CA PRO A 112 -1.32 9.21 -6.85
C PRO A 112 -0.40 8.07 -7.33
N ALA A 113 0.93 8.19 -7.16
CA ALA A 113 1.87 7.23 -7.72
C ALA A 113 2.17 6.07 -6.77
N ASN A 114 2.05 4.83 -7.26
CA ASN A 114 2.61 3.64 -6.61
C ASN A 114 4.13 3.65 -6.77
N VAL A 115 4.86 3.68 -5.66
CA VAL A 115 6.32 3.70 -5.65
C VAL A 115 6.95 2.43 -5.10
N ALA A 116 6.17 1.58 -4.44
CA ALA A 116 6.59 0.26 -3.96
C ALA A 116 5.39 -0.58 -3.52
N THR A 117 5.59 -1.89 -3.45
CA THR A 117 4.73 -2.83 -2.73
C THR A 117 5.48 -3.34 -1.51
N TRP A 118 4.86 -3.30 -0.34
CA TRP A 118 5.38 -3.89 0.90
C TRP A 118 4.73 -5.24 1.15
N SER A 119 5.51 -6.19 1.66
CA SER A 119 5.01 -7.48 2.11
C SER A 119 5.74 -7.98 3.35
N ARG A 120 5.01 -8.71 4.19
CA ARG A 120 5.53 -9.46 5.33
C ARG A 120 5.28 -10.96 5.14
#